data_AF-A0A3D1HP58-F1
#
_entry.id   AF-A0A3D1HP58-F1
#
_cell.length_a   1.000
_cell.length_b   1.000
_cell.length_c   1.000
_cell.angle_alpha   90.00
_cell.angle_beta   90.00
_cell.angle_gamma   90.00
#
_symmetry.space_group_name_H-M   'P 1'
#
loop_
_entity.id
_entity.type
_entity.pdbx_description
1 polymer ?
#
loop_
_entity_poly.entity_id
_entity_poly.type
_entity_poly.pdbx_seq_one_letter_code
_entity_poly.pdbx_strand_id
1 'polypeptide(L)'
;MLPDIDFVGHAAAMGAWAQKAGSVTELEEMTRHAITRKGVDVIVIDTDPAISTAAGGAWWEVGVPAVSERAEVAAAYEGWRDGKERQLGE
;
A
#
# COMPACT_ATOMS: atom_id res chain seq x y z
N MET A 1 -10.25 -21.54 -4.30
CA MET A 1 -10.37 -20.86 -2.98
C MET A 1 -8.95 -20.67 -2.47
N LEU A 2 -8.56 -19.44 -2.18
CA LEU A 2 -7.28 -19.19 -1.51
C LEU A 2 -7.36 -19.74 -0.07
N PRO A 3 -6.26 -20.26 0.49
CA PRO A 3 -6.26 -20.70 1.88
C PRO A 3 -6.56 -19.52 2.80
N ASP A 4 -7.33 -19.77 3.86
CA ASP A 4 -7.54 -18.79 4.93
C ASP A 4 -6.26 -18.69 5.76
N ILE A 5 -5.71 -17.48 5.88
CA ILE A 5 -4.42 -17.23 6.55
C ILE A 5 -4.71 -16.39 7.79
N ASP A 6 -4.35 -16.92 8.95
CA ASP A 6 -4.35 -16.17 10.20
C ASP A 6 -3.14 -15.21 10.26
N PHE A 7 -3.31 -14.04 9.63
CA PHE A 7 -2.28 -12.99 9.63
C PHE A 7 -2.02 -12.41 11.02
N VAL A 8 -3.00 -12.45 11.93
CA VAL A 8 -2.83 -11.99 13.32
C VAL A 8 -1.89 -12.95 14.04
N GLY A 9 -2.20 -14.25 14.01
CA GLY A 9 -1.37 -15.29 14.61
C GLY A 9 0.04 -15.32 14.02
N HIS A 10 0.16 -15.15 12.70
CA HIS A 10 1.46 -15.10 12.03
C HIS A 10 2.32 -13.91 12.51
N ALA A 11 1.77 -12.70 12.53
CA ALA A 11 2.48 -11.51 12.99
C ALA A 11 2.84 -11.60 14.49
N ALA A 12 1.93 -12.12 15.31
CA ALA A 12 2.19 -12.36 16.73
C ALA A 12 3.34 -13.36 16.93
N ALA A 13 3.41 -14.42 16.13
CA ALA A 13 4.52 -15.40 16.18
C ALA A 13 5.88 -14.79 15.82
N MET A 14 5.90 -13.69 15.06
CA MET A 14 7.11 -12.91 14.76
C MET A 14 7.44 -11.85 15.84
N GLY A 15 6.64 -11.76 16.91
CA GLY A 15 6.85 -10.82 18.01
C GLY A 15 6.22 -9.44 17.81
N ALA A 16 5.36 -9.26 16.80
CA ALA A 16 4.59 -8.04 16.65
C ALA A 16 3.40 -8.00 17.62
N TRP A 17 2.96 -6.79 17.98
CA TRP A 17 1.61 -6.60 18.49
C TRP A 17 0.63 -6.73 17.32
N ALA A 18 -0.19 -7.77 17.28
CA ALA A 18 -1.07 -8.04 16.15
C ALA A 18 -2.54 -8.07 16.59
N GLN A 19 -3.39 -7.41 15.80
CA GLN A 19 -4.83 -7.27 16.07
C GLN A 19 -5.59 -7.14 14.75
N LYS A 20 -6.89 -7.46 14.75
CA LYS A 20 -7.76 -7.34 13.56
C LYS A 20 -8.82 -6.27 13.80
N ALA A 21 -8.95 -5.34 12.86
CA ALA A 21 -10.03 -4.35 12.88
C ALA A 21 -11.21 -4.88 12.05
N GLY A 22 -12.39 -4.93 12.68
CA GLY A 22 -13.65 -5.30 12.04
C GLY A 22 -14.43 -4.11 11.47
N SER A 23 -13.99 -2.87 11.74
CA SER A 23 -14.61 -1.65 11.23
C SER A 23 -13.62 -0.51 11.05
N VAL A 24 -14.03 0.54 10.33
CA VAL A 24 -13.23 1.77 10.18
C VAL A 24 -13.00 2.45 11.53
N THR A 25 -14.01 2.48 12.40
CA THR A 25 -13.88 3.07 13.74
C THR A 25 -12.84 2.33 14.59
N GLU A 26 -12.86 0.99 14.55
CA GLU A 26 -11.84 0.18 15.24
C GLU A 26 -10.45 0.42 14.64
N LEU A 27 -10.33 0.47 13.31
CA LEU A 27 -9.06 0.76 12.64
C LEU A 27 -8.47 2.10 13.11
N GLU A 28 -9.29 3.15 13.19
CA GLU A 28 -8.85 4.46 13.66
C GLU A 28 -8.35 4.43 15.11
N GLU A 29 -9.07 3.74 15.99
CA GLU A 29 -8.70 3.59 17.40
C GLU A 29 -7.41 2.78 17.55
N MET A 30 -7.33 1.63 16.89
CA MET A 30 -6.15 0.76 16.91
C MET A 30 -4.92 1.49 16.36
N THR A 31 -5.08 2.31 15.31
CA THR A 31 -4.00 3.12 14.74
C THR A 31 -3.52 4.18 15.74
N ARG A 32 -4.42 4.88 16.43
CA ARG A 32 -4.05 5.84 17.48
C ARG A 32 -3.24 5.16 18.59
N HIS A 33 -3.63 3.96 19.01
CA HIS A 33 -2.87 3.20 20.00
C HIS A 33 -1.52 2.69 19.48
N ALA A 34 -1.47 2.20 18.24
CA ALA A 34 -0.25 1.68 17.60
C ALA A 34 0.88 2.72 17.57
N ILE A 35 0.57 3.98 17.24
CA ILE A 35 1.57 5.07 17.16
C ILE A 35 2.25 5.34 18.51
N THR A 36 1.57 5.06 19.62
CA THR A 36 2.11 5.29 20.97
C THR A 36 2.90 4.11 21.53
N ARG A 37 2.78 2.92 20.92
CA ARG A 37 3.49 1.72 21.34
C ARG A 37 4.90 1.67 20.76
N LYS A 38 5.81 1.06 21.52
CA LYS A 38 7.15 0.72 21.02
C LYS A 38 7.11 -0.65 20.35
N GLY A 39 7.81 -0.80 19.24
CA GLY A 39 7.91 -2.05 18.50
C GLY A 39 7.04 -2.05 17.24
N VAL A 40 6.83 -3.24 16.67
CA VAL A 40 6.04 -3.43 15.46
C VAL A 40 4.59 -3.70 15.85
N ASP A 41 3.67 -2.92 15.28
CA ASP A 41 2.22 -3.11 15.39
C ASP A 41 1.67 -3.52 14.02
N VAL A 42 0.86 -4.57 14.00
CA VAL A 42 0.20 -5.09 12.80
C VAL A 42 -1.31 -5.05 13.03
N ILE A 43 -2.01 -4.24 12.24
CA ILE A 43 -3.46 -4.18 12.22
C ILE A 43 -3.93 -4.84 10.93
N VAL A 44 -4.58 -6.00 11.07
CA VAL A 44 -5.16 -6.76 9.96
C VAL A 44 -6.54 -6.20 9.64
N ILE A 45 -6.81 -5.97 8.36
CA ILE A 45 -8.14 -5.60 7.85
C ILE A 45 -8.54 -6.63 6.80
N ASP A 46 -9.82 -7.02 6.81
CA ASP A 46 -10.38 -7.79 5.71
C ASP A 46 -10.75 -6.83 4.59
N THR A 47 -10.35 -7.17 3.37
CA THR A 47 -10.76 -6.46 2.16
C THR A 47 -11.47 -7.42 1.23
N ASP A 48 -12.37 -6.89 0.41
CA ASP A 48 -12.96 -7.66 -0.68
C ASP A 48 -12.05 -7.54 -1.92
N PRO A 49 -11.36 -8.60 -2.34
CA PRO A 49 -10.47 -8.55 -3.49
C PRO A 49 -11.21 -8.39 -4.83
N ALA A 50 -12.52 -8.63 -4.88
CA ALA A 50 -13.33 -8.42 -6.08
C ALA A 50 -13.77 -6.95 -6.23
N ILE A 51 -13.82 -6.20 -5.13
CA ILE A 51 -14.15 -4.77 -5.13
C ILE A 51 -12.86 -3.96 -5.30
N SER A 52 -12.57 -3.60 -6.55
CA SER A 52 -11.50 -2.66 -6.88
C SER A 52 -12.04 -1.26 -7.11
N THR A 53 -11.20 -0.24 -6.93
CA THR A 53 -11.52 1.12 -7.40
C THR A 53 -11.48 1.16 -8.93
N ALA A 54 -12.18 2.13 -9.54
CA ALA A 54 -12.11 2.39 -10.98
C ALA A 54 -10.68 2.75 -11.44
N ALA A 55 -9.80 3.15 -10.51
CA ALA A 55 -8.36 3.35 -10.73
C ALA A 55 -7.58 2.02 -10.81
N GLY A 56 -8.22 0.90 -11.14
CA GLY A 56 -7.63 -0.44 -11.26
C GLY A 56 -6.64 -0.65 -12.41
N GLY A 57 -6.10 0.42 -13.00
CA GLY A 57 -5.01 0.38 -13.96
C GLY A 57 -3.72 0.87 -13.31
N ALA A 58 -2.64 0.09 -13.43
CA ALA A 58 -1.27 0.49 -13.05
C ALA A 58 -1.14 1.27 -11.71
N TRP A 59 -1.96 0.96 -10.68
CA TRP A 59 -1.96 1.72 -9.42
C TRP A 59 -0.64 1.58 -8.64
N TRP A 60 0.13 0.53 -8.94
CA TRP A 60 1.50 0.31 -8.48
C TRP A 60 2.52 0.73 -9.54
N GLU A 61 2.31 1.86 -10.20
CA GLU A 61 3.33 2.43 -11.06
C GLU A 61 4.44 3.05 -10.18
N VAL A 62 5.64 2.48 -10.25
CA VAL A 62 6.83 3.10 -9.69
C VAL A 62 7.29 4.16 -10.69
N GLY A 63 6.79 5.38 -10.54
CA GLY A 63 7.16 6.51 -11.40
C GLY A 63 8.64 6.86 -11.30
N VAL A 64 9.14 7.58 -12.31
CA VAL A 64 10.49 8.17 -12.27
C VAL A 64 10.44 9.44 -11.41
N PRO A 65 11.44 9.71 -10.54
CA PRO A 65 11.46 10.93 -9.74
C PRO A 65 11.36 12.20 -10.59
N ALA A 66 10.42 13.08 -10.26
CA ALA A 66 10.20 14.34 -10.99
C ALA A 66 11.34 15.36 -10.80
N VAL A 67 12.19 15.18 -9.78
CA VAL A 67 13.35 16.02 -9.50
C VAL A 67 14.56 15.14 -9.19
N SER A 68 15.70 15.42 -9.83
CA SER A 68 16.97 14.73 -9.57
C SER A 68 18.14 15.58 -10.05
N GLU A 69 19.28 15.46 -9.37
CA GLU A 69 20.56 16.06 -9.80
C GLU A 69 21.25 15.22 -10.89
N ARG A 70 20.77 13.99 -11.15
CA ARG A 70 21.31 13.08 -12.17
C ARG A 70 20.65 13.33 -13.51
N ALA A 71 21.44 13.66 -14.53
CA ALA A 71 20.94 13.96 -15.87
C ALA A 71 20.17 12.78 -16.49
N GLU A 72 20.57 11.55 -16.18
CA GLU A 72 19.93 10.33 -16.66
C GLU A 72 18.52 10.15 -16.07
N VAL A 73 18.30 10.61 -14.82
CA VAL A 73 16.98 10.53 -14.17
C VAL A 73 16.05 11.60 -14.72
N ALA A 74 16.56 12.80 -15.01
CA ALA A 74 15.78 13.84 -15.66
C ALA A 74 15.31 13.39 -17.07
N ALA A 75 16.21 12.81 -17.87
CA ALA A 75 15.86 12.28 -19.18
C ALA A 75 14.87 11.10 -19.09
N ALA A 76 15.03 10.22 -18.10
CA ALA A 76 14.09 9.12 -17.86
C ALA A 76 12.70 9.63 -17.43
N TYR A 77 12.64 10.73 -16.67
CA TYR A 77 11.37 11.34 -16.27
C TYR A 77 10.60 11.91 -17.47
N GLU A 78 11.28 12.62 -18.38
CA GLU A 78 10.64 13.11 -19.62
C GLU A 78 10.11 11.95 -20.48
N GLY A 79 10.91 10.89 -20.68
CA GLY A 79 10.46 9.71 -21.43
C GLY A 79 9.30 8.98 -20.77
N TRP A 80 9.27 8.95 -19.44
CA TRP A 80 8.15 8.40 -18.67
C TRP A 80 6.88 9.24 -18.84
N ARG A 81 6.99 10.58 -18.78
CA ARG A 81 5.86 11.50 -19.01
C ARG A 81 5.24 11.33 -20.39
N ASP A 82 6.06 11.28 -21.45
CA ASP A 82 5.60 11.04 -22.82
C ASP A 82 4.86 9.70 -22.94
N GLY A 83 5.37 8.67 -22.25
CA GLY A 83 4.73 7.36 -22.17
C GLY A 83 3.35 7.41 -21.51
N LYS A 84 3.23 8.18 -20.43
CA LYS A 84 1.96 8.38 -19.71
C LYS A 84 0.93 9.12 -20.54
N GLU A 85 1.33 10.19 -21.24
CA GLU A 85 0.41 10.93 -22.11
C GLU A 85 -0.14 10.03 -23.23
N ARG A 86 0.70 9.19 -23.84
CA ARG A 86 0.25 8.19 -24.83
C ARG A 86 -0.67 7.11 -24.27
N GLN A 87 -0.50 6.73 -23.00
CA GLN A 87 -1.34 5.74 -22.35
C GLN A 87 -2.72 6.32 -21.96
N LEU A 88 -2.77 7.63 -21.67
CA LEU A 88 -3.98 8.33 -21.22
C LEU A 88 -4.80 8.93 -22.36
N GLY A 89 -4.24 9.02 -23.57
CA GLY A 89 -4.99 9.33 -24.79
C GLY A 89 -5.62 8.06 -25.38
N GLU A 90 -6.94 8.10 -25.59
CA GLU A 90 -7.67 7.12 -26.43
C GLU A 90 -7.20 7.12 -27.89
#